data_AF-A0A967YRH1-F1
#
_entry.id   AF-A0A967YRH1-F1
#
_cell.length_a   1.000
_cell.length_b   1.000
_cell.length_c   1.000
_cell.angle_alpha   90.00
_cell.angle_beta   90.00
_cell.angle_gamma   90.00
#
_symmetry.space_group_name_H-M   'P 1'
#
loop_
_entity.id
_entity.type
_entity.pdbx_description
1 polymer ?
#
loop_
_entity_poly.entity_id
_entity_poly.type
_entity_poly.pdbx_seq_one_letter_code
_entity_poly.pdbx_strand_id
1 'polypeptide(L)'
;YEHLPADAAQALAERFEFYYTPKSASWLNMIEIEFSALARQCLNRRIPSQAELEQEVLTFFADRMAKQIKIDWQFSLQTARTKLNSHYVKV
;
A
#
# COMPACT_ATOMS: atom_id res chain seq x y z
N TYR A 1 24.08 -11.47 -3.77
CA TYR A 1 23.85 -12.82 -3.22
C TYR A 1 24.45 -12.83 -1.81
N GLU A 2 23.89 -12.03 -0.91
CA GLU A 2 24.57 -11.68 0.36
C GLU A 2 23.92 -12.29 1.60
N HIS A 3 22.76 -12.94 1.48
CA HIS A 3 22.01 -13.43 2.63
C HIS A 3 21.59 -14.91 2.58
N LEU A 4 21.49 -15.53 1.39
CA LEU A 4 21.06 -16.93 1.23
C LEU A 4 21.77 -17.60 0.04
N PRO A 5 22.02 -18.92 0.10
CA PRO A 5 22.35 -19.73 -1.07
C PRO A 5 21.25 -19.66 -2.16
N ALA A 6 21.61 -19.86 -3.42
CA ALA A 6 20.77 -19.69 -4.63
C ALA A 6 19.52 -20.51 -4.50
N ASP A 7 19.72 -21.80 -4.25
CA ASP A 7 18.65 -22.79 -4.20
C ASP A 7 17.67 -22.45 -3.08
N ALA A 8 18.17 -21.96 -1.94
CA ALA A 8 17.34 -21.51 -0.83
C ALA A 8 16.57 -20.23 -1.17
N ALA A 9 17.20 -19.25 -1.83
CA ALA A 9 16.55 -18.03 -2.27
C ALA A 9 15.47 -18.29 -3.33
N GLN A 10 15.76 -19.17 -4.30
CA GLN A 10 14.82 -19.58 -5.34
C GLN A 10 13.63 -20.33 -4.74
N ALA A 11 13.87 -21.33 -3.88
CA ALA A 11 12.81 -22.07 -3.22
C ALA A 11 11.89 -21.17 -2.39
N LEU A 12 12.43 -20.09 -1.78
CA LEU A 12 11.60 -19.10 -1.09
C LEU A 12 10.82 -18.21 -2.05
N ALA A 13 11.43 -17.75 -3.14
CA ALA A 13 10.78 -16.91 -4.13
C ALA A 13 9.59 -17.61 -4.79
N GLU A 14 9.73 -18.91 -5.07
CA GLU A 14 8.68 -19.76 -5.67
C GLU A 14 7.46 -19.96 -4.75
N ARG A 15 7.54 -19.59 -3.47
CA ARG A 15 6.39 -19.63 -2.54
C ARG A 15 5.44 -18.44 -2.69
N PHE A 16 5.83 -17.41 -3.43
CA PHE A 16 5.05 -16.19 -3.59
C PHE A 16 4.55 -16.06 -5.03
N GLU A 17 3.27 -15.71 -5.16
CA GLU A 17 2.71 -15.22 -6.41
C GLU A 17 2.65 -13.70 -6.35
N PHE A 18 3.34 -13.04 -7.28
CA PHE A 18 3.39 -11.58 -7.32
C PHE A 18 2.30 -11.02 -8.23
N TYR A 19 1.40 -10.24 -7.64
CA TYR A 19 0.40 -9.46 -8.35
C TYR A 19 0.87 -8.01 -8.47
N TYR A 20 1.30 -7.62 -9.67
CA TYR A 20 1.81 -6.26 -9.90
C TYR A 20 0.68 -5.30 -10.25
N THR A 21 0.70 -4.11 -9.64
CA THR A 21 -0.13 -3.00 -10.10
C THR A 21 0.37 -2.50 -11.46
N PRO A 22 -0.53 -2.06 -12.37
CA PRO A 22 -0.13 -1.44 -13.62
C PRO A 22 0.80 -0.23 -13.40
N LYS A 23 1.64 0.06 -14.39
CA LYS A 23 2.50 1.25 -14.36
C LYS A 23 1.66 2.51 -14.15
N SER A 24 2.13 3.41 -13.30
CA SER A 24 1.44 4.67 -12.94
C SER A 24 0.05 4.48 -12.31
N ALA A 25 -0.24 3.30 -11.75
CA ALA A 25 -1.49 3.01 -11.04
C ALA A 25 -1.27 2.77 -9.54
N SER A 26 -0.31 3.48 -8.92
CA SER A 26 -0.05 3.36 -7.47
C SER A 26 -1.30 3.65 -6.64
N TRP A 27 -2.19 4.52 -7.12
CA TRP A 27 -3.48 4.82 -6.49
C TRP A 27 -4.43 3.61 -6.35
N LEU A 28 -4.17 2.49 -7.04
CA LEU A 28 -4.86 1.21 -6.85
C LEU A 28 -4.24 0.34 -5.74
N ASN A 29 -3.10 0.75 -5.18
CA ASN A 29 -2.49 0.01 -4.09
C ASN A 29 -3.20 0.35 -2.78
N MET A 30 -3.65 -0.70 -2.09
CA MET A 30 -4.31 -0.62 -0.80
C MET A 30 -3.50 0.19 0.23
N ILE A 31 -2.17 0.13 0.17
CA ILE A 31 -1.30 0.86 1.10
C ILE A 31 -1.43 2.38 0.97
N GLU A 32 -1.76 2.90 -0.21
CA GLU A 32 -1.93 4.34 -0.43
C GLU A 32 -3.12 4.91 0.36
N ILE A 33 -4.13 4.09 0.64
CA ILE A 33 -5.28 4.47 1.48
C ILE A 33 -4.82 4.70 2.92
N GLU A 34 -3.97 3.81 3.45
CA GLU A 34 -3.40 3.94 4.79
C GLU A 34 -2.43 5.12 4.88
N PHE A 35 -1.57 5.34 3.87
CA PHE A 35 -0.72 6.54 3.82
C PHE A 35 -1.53 7.83 3.77
N SER A 36 -2.62 7.86 3.01
CA SER A 36 -3.51 9.02 2.99
C SER A 36 -4.16 9.27 4.35
N ALA A 37 -4.56 8.22 5.07
CA ALA A 37 -5.09 8.34 6.42
C ALA A 37 -4.02 8.85 7.40
N LEU A 38 -2.82 8.27 7.38
CA LEU A 38 -1.68 8.67 8.19
C LEU A 38 -1.32 10.14 7.96
N ALA A 39 -1.21 10.57 6.70
CA ALA A 39 -0.89 11.94 6.34
C ALA A 39 -1.93 12.95 6.85
N ARG A 40 -3.22 12.63 6.75
CA ARG A 40 -4.32 13.53 7.15
C ARG A 40 -4.58 13.54 8.66
N GLN A 41 -4.36 12.44 9.35
CA GLN A 41 -4.80 12.25 10.74
C GLN A 41 -3.65 12.30 11.76
N CYS A 42 -2.41 12.05 11.34
CA CYS A 42 -1.26 11.99 12.24
C CYS A 42 -0.17 12.99 11.83
N LEU A 43 0.20 13.01 10.54
CA LEU A 43 1.37 13.76 10.04
C LEU A 43 1.05 15.18 9.55
N ASN A 44 -0.17 15.67 9.76
CA ASN A 44 -0.60 17.02 9.36
C ASN A 44 -0.03 18.14 10.25
N ARG A 45 1.18 17.95 10.77
CA ARG A 45 1.88 18.84 11.71
C ARG A 45 3.39 18.67 11.58
N ARG A 46 4.15 19.65 12.08
CA ARG A 46 5.61 19.54 12.15
C ARG A 46 6.00 18.61 13.31
N ILE A 47 6.90 17.68 13.03
CA ILE A 47 7.49 16.76 14.00
C ILE A 47 9.00 17.01 14.01
N PRO A 48 9.62 17.31 15.17
CA PRO A 48 10.97 17.87 15.23
C PRO A 48 12.09 16.84 15.09
N SER A 49 11.79 15.54 15.28
CA SER A 49 12.80 14.48 15.22
C SER A 49 12.28 13.22 14.52
N GLN A 50 13.21 12.42 13.98
CA GLN A 50 12.89 11.13 13.38
C GLN A 50 12.34 10.15 14.43
N ALA A 51 12.88 10.16 15.65
CA ALA A 51 12.42 9.29 16.73
C ALA A 51 10.96 9.58 17.12
N GLU A 52 10.58 10.86 17.21
CA GLU A 52 9.18 11.23 17.45
C GLU A 52 8.29 10.84 16.26
N LEU A 53 8.75 11.03 15.03
CA LEU A 53 8.00 10.61 13.84
C LEU A 53 7.71 9.11 13.85
N GLU A 54 8.72 8.29 14.16
CA GLU A 54 8.57 6.84 14.26
C GLU A 54 7.55 6.45 15.34
N GLN A 55 7.67 7.03 16.54
CA GLN A 55 6.74 6.75 17.63
C GLN A 55 5.30 7.12 17.28
N GLU A 56 5.08 8.26 16.63
CA GLU A 56 3.76 8.72 16.21
C GLU A 56 3.13 7.78 15.16
N VAL A 57 3.91 7.36 14.16
CA VAL A 57 3.46 6.41 13.14
C VAL A 57 3.08 5.06 13.76
N LEU A 58 3.92 4.52 14.65
CA LEU A 58 3.64 3.26 15.34
C LEU A 58 2.38 3.34 16.21
N THR A 59 2.24 4.44 16.96
CA THR A 59 1.08 4.68 17.83
C THR A 59 -0.21 4.80 17.00
N PHE A 60 -0.17 5.52 15.87
CA PHE A 60 -1.29 5.66 14.95
C PHE A 60 -1.77 4.30 14.41
N PHE A 61 -0.85 3.45 13.97
CA PHE A 61 -1.21 2.12 13.45
C PHE A 61 -1.71 1.19 14.56
N ALA A 62 -1.13 1.24 15.76
CA ALA A 62 -1.61 0.46 16.90
C ALA A 62 -3.05 0.82 17.27
N ASP A 63 -3.40 2.11 17.29
CA ASP A 63 -4.76 2.59 17.53
C ASP A 63 -5.75 2.11 16.44
N ARG A 64 -5.38 2.23 15.16
CA ARG A 64 -6.22 1.74 14.05
C ARG A 64 -6.44 0.23 14.11
N MET A 65 -5.41 -0.53 14.47
CA MET A 65 -5.49 -1.98 14.64
C MET A 65 -6.41 -2.35 15.81
N ALA A 66 -6.28 -1.66 16.95
CA ALA A 66 -7.16 -1.86 18.11
C ALA A 66 -8.64 -1.53 17.78
N LYS A 67 -8.87 -0.49 16.99
CA LYS A 67 -10.20 -0.10 16.46
C LYS A 67 -10.69 -1.00 15.32
N GLN A 68 -9.86 -1.94 14.85
CA GLN A 68 -10.15 -2.81 13.72
C GLN A 68 -10.63 -2.04 12.48
N ILE A 69 -10.00 -0.89 12.20
CA ILE A 69 -10.37 -0.09 11.04
C ILE A 69 -10.04 -0.90 9.78
N LYS A 70 -11.06 -1.12 8.95
CA LYS A 70 -10.93 -1.86 7.69
C LYS A 70 -10.93 -0.89 6.52
N ILE A 71 -10.25 -1.30 5.47
CA ILE A 71 -10.31 -0.60 4.19
C ILE A 71 -11.61 -1.00 3.52
N ASP A 72 -12.47 -0.01 3.27
CA ASP A 72 -13.66 -0.19 2.45
C ASP A 72 -13.29 0.00 0.98
N TRP A 73 -13.17 -1.13 0.26
CA TRP A 73 -12.73 -1.13 -1.13
C TRP A 73 -13.91 -0.88 -2.07
N GLN A 74 -14.02 0.36 -2.56
CA GLN A 74 -15.13 0.77 -3.43
C GLN A 74 -14.81 0.70 -4.94
N PHE A 75 -13.54 0.43 -5.31
CA PHE A 75 -13.13 0.43 -6.72
C PHE A 75 -13.40 -0.92 -7.38
N SER A 76 -14.55 -1.05 -8.03
CA SER A 76 -14.96 -2.27 -8.74
C SER A 76 -14.37 -2.38 -10.15
N LEU A 77 -14.38 -3.59 -10.72
CA LEU A 77 -14.06 -3.81 -12.14
C LEU A 77 -14.95 -2.99 -13.08
N GLN A 78 -16.23 -2.82 -12.73
CA GLN A 78 -17.16 -2.02 -13.52
C GLN A 78 -16.76 -0.55 -13.50
N THR A 79 -16.42 -0.03 -12.31
CA THR A 79 -15.88 1.32 -12.14
C THR A 79 -14.58 1.50 -12.93
N ALA A 80 -13.69 0.50 -12.93
CA ALA A 80 -12.46 0.52 -13.70
C ALA A 80 -12.72 0.64 -15.21
N ARG A 81 -13.64 -0.16 -15.75
CA ARG A 81 -14.02 -0.12 -17.18
C ARG A 81 -14.57 1.23 -17.59
N THR A 82 -15.43 1.83 -16.76
CA THR A 82 -15.97 3.17 -17.03
C THR A 82 -14.90 4.25 -16.91
N LYS A 83 -14.11 4.25 -15.83
CA LYS A 83 -13.14 5.31 -15.53
C LYS A 83 -11.90 5.27 -16.44
N LEU A 84 -11.48 4.08 -16.88
CA LEU A 84 -10.32 3.86 -17.73
C LEU A 84 -10.73 3.51 -19.17
N ASN A 85 -11.95 3.86 -19.61
CA ASN A 85 -12.49 3.49 -20.92
C ASN A 85 -11.56 3.87 -22.08
N SER A 86 -10.87 5.02 -22.00
CA SER A 86 -9.88 5.45 -22.99
C SER A 86 -8.72 4.46 -23.20
N HIS A 87 -8.42 3.61 -22.23
CA HIS A 87 -7.41 2.55 -22.34
C HIS A 87 -7.97 1.24 -22.90
N TYR A 88 -9.29 1.06 -22.91
CA TYR A 88 -9.95 -0.13 -23.46
C TYR A 88 -10.35 0.03 -24.93
N VAL A 89 -10.60 1.27 -25.38
CA VAL A 89 -10.85 1.55 -26.79
C VAL A 89 -9.49 1.66 -27.49
N LYS A 90 -9.11 0.61 -28.23
CA LYS A 90 -7.96 0.67 -29.15
C LYS A 90 -8.14 1.85 -30.12
N VAL A 91 -7.08 2.64 -30.29
CA VAL A 91 -6.81 3.31 -31.57
C VAL A 91 -6.40 2.24 -32.58
#